data_AF-A0A453LW95-F1
#
_entry.id   AF-A0A453LW95-F1
#
_cell.length_a   1.000
_cell.length_b   1.000
_cell.length_c   1.000
_cell.angle_alpha   90.00
_cell.angle_beta   90.00
_cell.angle_gamma   90.00
#
_symmetry.space_group_name_H-M   'P 1'
#
loop_
_entity.id
_entity.type
_entity.pdbx_description
1 polymer ?
#
loop_
_entity_poly.entity_id
_entity_poly.type
_entity_poly.pdbx_seq_one_letter_code
_entity_poly.pdbx_strand_id
1 'polypeptide(L)'
;MGPLLALLCYISPKINLNLFVSVLNILMDYTGISASMASVCWNVIAYNSDDVSELGVKIFQRPASNDEYDLRAKKDPPFCKEEQNKATAWYTPIKHCLHKAPAGIEERGSEWPEEWPKRLETFPDWLGDLQTRVSADHSHWKAVVEKSYLDGLGINWTNIRNVLDMKAVYGGFAAALSSEKVWVMNVVPVHAPDTLPVIFERGLVGVYHDWCEPFSTYPRSYDLLHADHLFSRLKNRCKEPVAILVEMDRILRPGGWAIIREKLEILDPLEAILKSLHWEIVMTFRKDKEGIMSVKKTTWRP
;
A
#
# COMPACT_ATOMS: atom_id res chain seq x y z
N MET A 1 -2.02 26.55 -6.84
CA MET A 1 -1.65 25.30 -7.53
C MET A 1 -2.10 24.15 -6.66
N GLY A 2 -3.29 23.59 -6.93
CA GLY A 2 -3.76 22.41 -6.19
C GLY A 2 -2.93 21.18 -6.56
N PRO A 3 -2.77 20.21 -5.66
CA PRO A 3 -2.04 18.98 -5.97
C PRO A 3 -2.78 18.24 -7.09
N LEU A 4 -2.06 17.89 -8.16
CA LEU A 4 -2.51 16.84 -9.08
C LEU A 4 -2.67 15.57 -8.25
N LEU A 5 -3.91 15.13 -8.04
CA LEU A 5 -4.17 13.82 -7.45
C LEU A 5 -3.97 12.78 -8.55
N ALA A 6 -2.72 12.36 -8.75
CA ALA A 6 -2.43 11.18 -9.56
C ALA A 6 -2.87 9.95 -8.76
N LEU A 7 -4.09 9.47 -8.99
CA LEU A 7 -4.44 8.12 -8.58
C LEU A 7 -3.71 7.16 -9.54
N LEU A 8 -2.67 6.49 -9.05
CA LEU A 8 -2.29 5.18 -9.59
C LEU A 8 -3.48 4.26 -9.30
N CYS A 9 -4.39 4.23 -10.26
CA CYS A 9 -5.64 3.52 -10.17
C CYS A 9 -5.37 2.03 -10.26
N TYR A 10 -5.34 1.40 -9.09
CA TYR A 10 -5.59 -0.03 -8.95
C TYR A 10 -7.09 -0.28 -9.15
N ILE A 11 -7.57 -0.16 -10.39
CA ILE A 11 -8.98 -0.43 -10.72
C ILE A 11 -9.09 -1.89 -11.12
N SER A 12 -9.65 -2.71 -10.23
CA SER A 12 -10.18 -4.04 -10.50
C SER A 12 -9.15 -5.16 -10.77
N PRO A 13 -9.36 -6.39 -10.24
CA PRO A 13 -8.55 -7.57 -10.58
C PRO A 13 -8.59 -7.99 -12.06
N LYS A 14 -9.25 -7.20 -12.94
CA LYS A 14 -9.32 -7.40 -14.39
C LYS A 14 -8.53 -6.37 -15.21
N ILE A 15 -7.86 -5.39 -14.61
CA ILE A 15 -7.21 -4.34 -15.39
C ILE A 15 -5.71 -4.26 -15.08
N ASN A 16 -4.97 -4.63 -16.12
CA ASN A 16 -3.53 -4.77 -16.23
C ASN A 16 -2.76 -3.47 -15.89
N LEU A 17 -1.72 -3.60 -15.06
CA LEU A 17 -0.78 -2.53 -14.68
C LEU A 17 0.07 -2.05 -15.88
N ASN A 18 -0.50 -1.21 -16.72
CA ASN A 18 0.25 -0.26 -17.58
C ASN A 18 -0.55 1.05 -17.77
N LEU A 19 -1.46 1.34 -16.84
CA LEU A 19 -2.44 2.39 -16.98
C LEU A 19 -2.13 3.58 -16.09
N PHE A 20 -2.19 4.75 -16.70
CA PHE A 20 -2.26 6.02 -16.01
C PHE A 20 -3.68 6.54 -16.12
N VAL A 21 -4.30 6.79 -14.96
CA VAL A 21 -5.65 7.35 -14.89
C VAL A 21 -5.52 8.82 -14.51
N SER A 22 -5.98 9.70 -15.39
CA SER A 22 -6.11 11.11 -15.07
C SER A 22 -7.57 11.39 -14.74
N VAL A 23 -7.85 11.77 -13.49
CA VAL A 23 -9.14 12.35 -13.09
C VAL A 23 -8.99 13.86 -13.19
N LEU A 24 -9.70 14.49 -14.13
CA LEU A 24 -9.65 15.93 -14.33
C LEU A 24 -11.04 16.54 -14.11
N ASN A 25 -11.08 17.62 -13.31
CA ASN A 25 -12.12 18.64 -13.45
C ASN A 25 -11.94 19.30 -14.82
N ILE A 26 -13.04 19.52 -15.55
CA ILE A 26 -13.06 20.13 -16.89
C ILE A 26 -12.33 21.49 -16.99
N LEU A 27 -12.06 22.16 -15.86
CA LEU A 27 -11.28 23.39 -15.78
C LEU A 27 -9.75 23.24 -16.01
N MET A 28 -9.21 22.01 -16.02
CA MET A 28 -7.82 21.76 -16.42
C MET A 28 -7.73 21.43 -17.92
N ASP A 29 -6.76 22.03 -18.62
CA ASP A 29 -6.56 21.91 -20.07
C ASP A 29 -6.32 20.45 -20.52
N TYR A 30 -7.43 19.79 -20.84
CA TYR A 30 -7.51 18.43 -21.35
C TYR A 30 -6.70 18.23 -22.64
N THR A 31 -6.56 19.28 -23.45
CA THR A 31 -5.81 19.21 -24.71
C THR A 31 -4.32 19.10 -24.44
N GLY A 32 -3.82 19.84 -23.45
CA GLY A 32 -2.42 19.81 -23.02
C GLY A 32 -1.99 18.43 -22.54
N ILE A 33 -2.75 17.80 -21.63
CA ILE A 33 -2.42 16.46 -21.10
C ILE A 33 -2.46 15.41 -22.20
N SER A 34 -3.49 15.41 -23.05
CA SER A 34 -3.56 14.45 -24.15
C SER A 34 -2.41 14.61 -25.14
N ALA A 35 -2.02 15.85 -25.45
CA ALA A 35 -0.85 16.11 -26.30
C ALA A 35 0.46 15.64 -25.63
N SER A 36 0.62 15.87 -24.32
CA SER A 36 1.78 15.40 -23.56
C SER A 36 1.86 13.88 -23.47
N MET A 37 0.73 13.18 -23.26
CA MET A 37 0.71 11.72 -23.21
C MET A 37 0.98 11.12 -24.60
N ALA A 38 0.42 11.70 -25.65
CA ALA A 38 0.69 11.27 -27.03
C ALA A 38 2.17 11.50 -27.43
N SER A 39 2.81 12.60 -26.99
CA SER A 39 4.21 12.89 -27.30
C SER A 39 5.21 11.93 -26.64
N VAL A 40 4.76 11.21 -25.60
CA VAL A 40 5.49 10.11 -24.97
C VAL A 40 4.95 8.74 -25.38
N CYS A 41 4.24 8.63 -26.50
CA CYS A 41 3.71 7.38 -27.07
C CYS A 41 2.67 6.65 -26.20
N TRP A 42 1.96 7.35 -25.30
CA TRP A 42 0.91 6.72 -24.51
C TRP A 42 -0.44 6.83 -25.21
N ASN A 43 -1.14 5.70 -25.32
CA ASN A 43 -2.41 5.61 -26.04
C ASN A 43 -3.60 5.77 -25.09
N VAL A 44 -4.62 6.52 -25.53
CA VAL A 44 -5.89 6.58 -24.78
C VAL A 44 -6.65 5.27 -25.04
N ILE A 45 -6.98 4.54 -23.98
CA ILE A 45 -7.76 3.30 -24.09
C ILE A 45 -9.20 3.45 -23.60
N ALA A 46 -9.48 4.45 -22.78
CA ALA A 46 -10.82 4.76 -22.32
C ALA A 46 -10.97 6.24 -22.01
N TYR A 47 -12.17 6.76 -22.26
CA TYR A 47 -12.60 8.10 -21.89
C TYR A 47 -14.04 8.03 -21.42
N ASN A 48 -14.31 8.60 -20.26
CA ASN A 48 -15.67 8.79 -19.76
C ASN A 48 -15.77 10.19 -19.17
N SER A 49 -16.87 10.89 -19.45
CA SER A 49 -17.15 12.21 -18.89
C SER A 49 -18.56 12.25 -18.35
N ASP A 50 -18.72 12.92 -17.23
CA ASP A 50 -20.02 13.27 -16.67
C ASP A 50 -20.27 14.76 -16.90
N ASP A 51 -21.25 15.05 -17.75
CA ASP A 51 -21.64 16.42 -18.11
C ASP A 51 -22.23 17.18 -16.91
N VAL A 52 -22.72 16.48 -15.87
CA VAL A 52 -23.33 17.09 -14.68
C VAL A 52 -22.28 17.48 -13.64
N SER A 53 -21.30 16.61 -13.39
CA SER A 53 -20.22 16.89 -12.43
C SER A 53 -19.01 17.60 -13.04
N GLU A 54 -19.04 17.84 -14.35
CA GLU A 54 -17.93 18.40 -15.11
C GLU A 54 -16.60 17.63 -14.87
N LEU A 55 -16.70 16.31 -14.70
CA LEU A 55 -15.57 15.42 -14.45
C LEU A 55 -15.33 14.51 -15.64
N GLY A 56 -14.10 14.52 -16.15
CA GLY A 56 -13.62 13.63 -17.19
C GLY A 56 -12.55 12.68 -16.66
N VAL A 57 -12.69 11.39 -16.93
CA VAL A 57 -11.67 10.38 -16.67
C VAL A 57 -11.12 9.87 -18.00
N LYS A 58 -9.82 10.02 -18.19
CA LYS A 58 -9.07 9.38 -19.27
C LYS A 58 -8.12 8.35 -18.73
N ILE A 59 -8.04 7.24 -19.44
CA ILE A 59 -7.11 6.17 -19.14
C ILE A 59 -6.12 6.07 -20.30
N PHE A 60 -4.85 6.27 -19.97
CA PHE A 60 -3.73 6.17 -20.90
C PHE A 60 -2.96 4.88 -20.63
N GLN A 61 -2.53 4.21 -21.69
CA GLN A 61 -1.74 3.00 -21.65
C GLN A 61 -0.34 3.26 -22.18
N ARG A 62 0.66 2.84 -21.41
CA ARG A 62 2.07 2.83 -21.81
C ARG A 62 2.32 1.77 -22.91
N PRO A 63 3.23 2.01 -23.88
CA PRO A 63 3.67 0.98 -24.82
C PRO A 63 4.11 -0.32 -24.15
N ALA A 64 3.86 -1.45 -24.82
CA ALA A 64 4.23 -2.77 -24.34
C ALA A 64 5.72 -3.10 -24.58
N SER A 65 6.32 -2.53 -25.63
CA SER A 65 7.75 -2.65 -25.92
C SER A 65 8.41 -1.26 -25.99
N ASN A 66 9.72 -1.23 -26.24
CA ASN A 66 10.46 0.00 -26.45
C ASN A 66 10.42 0.50 -27.91
N ASP A 67 9.84 -0.27 -28.83
CA ASP A 67 9.87 0.03 -30.27
C ASP A 67 9.21 1.38 -30.56
N GLU A 68 8.04 1.66 -29.95
CA GLU A 68 7.36 2.95 -30.11
C GLU A 68 8.15 4.11 -29.50
N TYR A 69 8.92 3.87 -28.43
CA TYR A 69 9.75 4.91 -27.85
C TYR A 69 10.96 5.24 -28.71
N ASP A 70 11.55 4.24 -29.36
CA ASP A 70 12.72 4.41 -30.22
C ASP A 70 12.37 5.16 -31.52
N LEU A 71 11.12 5.07 -31.97
CA LEU A 71 10.58 5.80 -33.12
C LEU A 71 10.25 7.28 -32.85
N ARG A 72 10.41 7.77 -31.61
CA ARG A 72 10.07 9.16 -31.24
C ARG A 72 10.95 10.17 -31.99
N ALA A 73 10.31 11.01 -32.81
CA ALA A 73 10.98 12.09 -33.53
C ALA A 73 11.64 13.12 -32.59
N LYS A 74 11.01 13.43 -31.46
CA LYS A 74 11.55 14.30 -30.41
C LYS A 74 11.78 13.50 -29.13
N LYS A 75 13.03 13.41 -28.69
CA LYS A 75 13.44 12.70 -27.45
C LYS A 75 13.29 13.60 -26.22
N ASP A 76 12.08 14.11 -26.03
CA ASP A 76 11.75 15.11 -25.01
C ASP A 76 10.43 14.71 -24.31
N PRO A 77 10.45 14.19 -23.07
CA PRO A 77 11.64 13.98 -22.24
C PRO A 77 12.56 12.84 -22.75
N PRO A 78 13.88 12.91 -22.45
CA PRO A 78 14.85 11.85 -22.76
C PRO A 78 14.66 10.62 -21.85
N PHE A 79 15.37 9.52 -22.11
CA PHE A 79 15.39 8.39 -21.18
C PHE A 79 16.17 8.70 -19.90
N CYS A 80 15.75 8.13 -18.77
CA CYS A 80 16.45 8.22 -17.50
C CYS A 80 17.80 7.48 -17.58
N LYS A 81 18.82 7.99 -16.87
CA LYS A 81 20.11 7.29 -16.74
C LYS A 81 19.96 6.07 -15.83
N GLU A 82 20.73 5.01 -16.02
CA GLU A 82 20.61 3.77 -15.21
C GLU A 82 20.77 4.01 -13.70
N GLU A 83 21.69 4.90 -13.31
CA GLU A 83 21.89 5.31 -11.91
C GLU A 83 20.64 5.97 -11.29
N GLN A 84 19.76 6.51 -12.13
CA GLN A 84 18.50 7.16 -11.74
C GLN A 84 17.33 6.19 -11.67
N ASN A 85 17.49 4.93 -12.12
CA ASN A 85 16.48 3.87 -12.03
C ASN A 85 16.36 3.29 -10.61
N LYS A 86 17.17 3.75 -9.65
CA LYS A 86 17.01 3.38 -8.24
C LYS A 86 15.70 3.97 -7.70
N ALA A 87 14.74 3.09 -7.45
CA ALA A 87 13.42 3.41 -6.92
C ALA A 87 13.52 3.91 -5.47
N THR A 88 13.81 5.19 -5.29
CA THR A 88 13.45 5.88 -4.04
C THR A 88 12.04 6.42 -4.24
N ALA A 89 11.09 5.92 -3.46
CA ALA A 89 9.68 6.24 -3.68
C ALA A 89 9.16 7.40 -2.82
N TRP A 90 9.89 7.78 -1.77
CA TRP A 90 9.49 8.85 -0.84
C TRP A 90 10.29 10.13 -1.08
N TYR A 91 9.61 11.28 -1.08
CA TYR A 91 10.20 12.61 -1.34
C TYR A 91 11.14 12.67 -2.55
N THR A 92 10.87 11.87 -3.58
CA THR A 92 11.68 11.86 -4.80
C THR A 92 11.03 12.80 -5.81
N PRO A 93 11.73 13.89 -6.22
CA PRO A 93 11.20 14.81 -7.20
C PRO A 93 10.92 14.08 -8.52
N ILE A 94 9.79 14.42 -9.16
CA ILE A 94 9.51 13.94 -10.53
C ILE A 94 10.63 14.44 -11.44
N LYS A 95 11.30 13.49 -12.11
CA LYS A 95 12.35 13.79 -13.07
C LYS A 95 11.74 13.92 -14.45
N HIS A 96 12.31 14.82 -15.25
CA HIS A 96 11.94 14.99 -16.64
C HIS A 96 12.65 13.95 -17.53
N CYS A 97 12.30 12.67 -17.35
CA CYS A 97 12.83 11.55 -18.12
C CYS A 97 11.84 10.36 -18.21
N LEU A 98 11.96 9.53 -19.24
CA LEU A 98 11.19 8.29 -19.42
C LEU A 98 11.98 7.07 -18.97
N HIS A 99 11.28 6.09 -18.41
CA HIS A 99 11.83 4.75 -18.17
C HIS A 99 11.45 3.84 -19.33
N LYS A 100 12.41 3.05 -19.79
CA LYS A 100 12.18 2.02 -20.80
C LYS A 100 11.24 0.94 -20.26
N ALA A 101 10.51 0.30 -21.17
CA ALA A 101 9.79 -0.94 -20.84
C ALA A 101 10.83 -2.03 -20.50
N PRO A 102 10.61 -2.83 -19.45
CA PRO A 102 11.45 -3.98 -19.14
C PRO A 102 11.48 -4.95 -20.33
N ALA A 103 12.65 -5.47 -20.68
CA ALA A 103 12.82 -6.39 -21.79
C ALA A 103 13.59 -7.66 -21.40
N GLY A 104 14.34 -7.63 -20.29
CA GLY A 104 15.04 -8.81 -19.77
C GLY A 104 14.09 -9.76 -19.03
N ILE A 105 14.32 -11.07 -19.18
CA ILE A 105 13.52 -12.11 -18.47
C ILE A 105 13.63 -11.94 -16.95
N GLU A 106 14.80 -11.54 -16.46
CA GLU A 106 15.06 -11.27 -15.03
C GLU A 106 14.61 -9.87 -14.57
N GLU A 107 14.14 -9.02 -15.50
CA GLU A 107 13.67 -7.69 -15.15
C GLU A 107 12.21 -7.72 -14.71
N ARG A 108 11.93 -7.08 -13.58
CA ARG A 108 10.57 -6.93 -13.10
C ARG A 108 9.67 -6.27 -14.16
N GLY A 109 8.54 -6.91 -14.46
CA GLY A 109 7.52 -6.39 -15.36
C GLY A 109 7.78 -6.67 -16.84
N SER A 110 8.69 -7.59 -17.16
CA SER A 110 8.88 -8.16 -18.51
C SER A 110 7.73 -9.10 -18.90
N GLU A 111 7.16 -9.80 -17.92
CA GLU A 111 6.01 -10.68 -18.08
C GLU A 111 4.82 -10.21 -17.24
N TRP A 112 3.61 -10.53 -17.70
CA TRP A 112 2.39 -10.30 -16.93
C TRP A 112 2.30 -11.29 -15.77
N PRO A 113 1.94 -10.84 -14.56
CA PRO A 113 1.71 -11.75 -13.45
C PRO A 113 0.48 -12.62 -13.72
N GLU A 114 0.40 -13.74 -13.01
CA GLU A 114 -0.78 -14.61 -13.00
C GLU A 114 -2.07 -13.85 -12.67
N GLU A 115 -3.21 -14.35 -13.15
CA GLU A 115 -4.49 -13.75 -12.83
C GLU A 115 -4.86 -13.93 -11.35
N TRP A 116 -5.67 -13.00 -10.83
CA TRP A 116 -6.26 -13.16 -9.50
C TRP A 116 -7.26 -14.34 -9.50
N PRO A 117 -7.28 -15.20 -8.45
CA PRO A 117 -6.55 -15.11 -7.19
C PRO A 117 -5.18 -15.80 -7.17
N LYS A 118 -4.79 -16.50 -8.24
CA LYS A 118 -3.58 -17.35 -8.26
C LYS A 118 -2.30 -16.59 -7.91
N ARG A 119 -2.14 -15.35 -8.39
CA ARG A 119 -0.97 -14.51 -8.06
C ARG A 119 -0.75 -14.21 -6.58
N LEU A 120 -1.71 -14.47 -5.68
CA LEU A 120 -1.45 -14.40 -4.23
C LEU A 120 -0.43 -15.43 -3.77
N GLU A 121 -0.43 -16.60 -4.43
CA GLU A 121 0.35 -17.79 -4.11
C GLU A 121 1.45 -18.07 -5.16
N THR A 122 1.40 -17.41 -6.32
CA THR A 122 2.46 -17.46 -7.33
C THR A 122 3.51 -16.38 -7.08
N PHE A 123 4.79 -16.76 -7.20
CA PHE A 123 5.91 -15.86 -7.01
C PHE A 123 6.73 -15.79 -8.30
N PRO A 124 6.85 -14.63 -8.94
CA PRO A 124 7.54 -14.50 -10.23
C PRO A 124 9.04 -14.74 -10.11
N ASP A 125 9.64 -15.24 -11.19
CA ASP A 125 11.04 -15.68 -11.23
C ASP A 125 12.04 -14.55 -10.94
N TRP A 126 11.73 -13.31 -11.33
CA TRP A 126 12.59 -12.14 -11.09
C TRP A 126 12.84 -11.87 -9.59
N LEU A 127 12.01 -12.42 -8.68
CA LEU A 127 12.25 -12.31 -7.24
C LEU A 127 13.53 -13.04 -6.80
N GLY A 128 13.98 -14.05 -7.56
CA GLY A 128 15.15 -14.85 -7.24
C GLY A 128 15.14 -15.32 -5.77
N ASP A 129 16.19 -14.99 -5.03
CA ASP A 129 16.38 -15.36 -3.62
C ASP A 129 15.27 -14.83 -2.67
N LEU A 130 14.53 -13.79 -3.07
CA LEU A 130 13.41 -13.28 -2.26
C LEU A 130 12.24 -14.24 -2.23
N GLN A 131 12.06 -15.12 -3.23
CA GLN A 131 10.94 -16.05 -3.32
C GLN A 131 10.77 -16.86 -2.03
N THR A 132 11.86 -17.41 -1.50
CA THR A 132 11.84 -18.18 -0.24
C THR A 132 11.34 -17.34 0.94
N ARG A 133 11.71 -16.05 1.00
CA ARG A 133 11.29 -15.13 2.07
C ARG A 133 9.81 -14.77 1.96
N VAL A 134 9.33 -14.55 0.74
CA VAL A 134 7.90 -14.24 0.49
C VAL A 134 7.03 -15.46 0.81
N SER A 135 7.45 -16.67 0.40
CA SER A 135 6.76 -17.92 0.72
C SER A 135 6.71 -18.19 2.23
N ALA A 136 7.81 -17.93 2.94
CA ALA A 136 7.87 -18.06 4.39
C ALA A 136 6.95 -17.04 5.10
N ASP A 137 6.95 -15.78 4.65
CA ASP A 137 6.05 -14.73 5.17
C ASP A 137 4.58 -15.10 4.95
N HIS A 138 4.21 -15.57 3.76
CA HIS A 138 2.86 -16.03 3.47
C HIS A 138 2.42 -17.19 4.38
N SER A 139 3.27 -18.22 4.51
CA SER A 139 2.98 -19.40 5.34
C SER A 139 2.86 -19.02 6.83
N HIS A 140 3.73 -18.13 7.30
CA HIS A 140 3.68 -17.60 8.66
C HIS A 140 2.36 -16.89 8.93
N TRP A 141 1.99 -15.91 8.10
CA TRP A 141 0.78 -15.12 8.30
C TRP A 141 -0.49 -15.93 8.12
N LYS A 142 -0.53 -16.88 7.18
CA LYS A 142 -1.65 -17.82 7.04
C LYS A 142 -1.87 -18.60 8.33
N ALA A 143 -0.81 -19.19 8.90
CA ALA A 143 -0.90 -19.91 10.16
C ALA A 143 -1.30 -19.01 11.34
N VAL A 144 -0.79 -17.78 11.42
CA VAL A 144 -1.14 -16.83 12.48
C VAL A 144 -2.61 -16.42 12.40
N VAL A 145 -3.09 -16.08 11.20
CA VAL A 145 -4.47 -15.63 11.01
C VAL A 145 -5.44 -16.76 11.33
N GLU A 146 -5.24 -17.93 10.71
CA GLU A 146 -6.13 -19.09 10.86
C GLU A 146 -6.16 -19.62 12.29
N LYS A 147 -5.02 -19.69 12.99
CA LYS A 147 -4.93 -20.33 14.32
C LYS A 147 -5.16 -19.39 15.49
N SER A 148 -5.00 -18.09 15.30
CA SER A 148 -5.00 -17.13 16.42
C SER A 148 -5.86 -15.91 16.18
N TYR A 149 -5.87 -15.30 14.99
CA TYR A 149 -6.53 -14.00 14.84
C TYR A 149 -8.04 -14.13 14.64
N LEU A 150 -8.47 -15.12 13.85
CA LEU A 150 -9.90 -15.30 13.53
C LEU A 150 -10.73 -15.61 14.78
N ASP A 151 -10.26 -16.53 15.62
CA ASP A 151 -11.03 -16.97 16.80
C ASP A 151 -10.47 -16.46 18.13
N GLY A 152 -9.18 -16.12 18.18
CA GLY A 152 -8.44 -15.96 19.41
C GLY A 152 -8.22 -14.53 19.87
N LEU A 153 -8.83 -13.51 19.25
CA LEU A 153 -8.64 -12.09 19.61
C LEU A 153 -9.91 -11.38 20.08
N GLY A 154 -11.05 -12.09 20.18
CA GLY A 154 -12.33 -11.47 20.56
C GLY A 154 -12.89 -10.47 19.53
N ILE A 155 -12.31 -10.45 18.33
CA ILE A 155 -12.73 -9.60 17.22
C ILE A 155 -13.81 -10.33 16.44
N ASN A 156 -14.96 -9.71 16.27
CA ASN A 156 -15.96 -10.24 15.34
C ASN A 156 -15.62 -9.79 13.90
N TRP A 157 -14.93 -10.68 13.17
CA TRP A 157 -14.47 -10.45 11.80
C TRP A 157 -15.61 -10.18 10.80
N THR A 158 -16.85 -10.58 11.08
CA THR A 158 -18.00 -10.28 10.19
C THR A 158 -18.27 -8.78 10.05
N ASN A 159 -17.85 -7.99 11.04
CA ASN A 159 -18.04 -6.54 11.11
C ASN A 159 -16.83 -5.74 10.59
N ILE A 160 -15.74 -6.42 10.24
CA ILE A 160 -14.54 -5.78 9.69
C ILE A 160 -14.68 -5.72 8.18
N ARG A 161 -14.37 -4.56 7.57
CA ARG A 161 -14.36 -4.37 6.12
C ARG A 161 -13.08 -3.74 5.62
N ASN A 162 -12.56 -2.75 6.32
CA ASN A 162 -11.34 -2.02 5.94
C ASN A 162 -10.25 -2.23 6.98
N VAL A 163 -9.13 -2.82 6.56
CA VAL A 163 -7.97 -3.10 7.41
C VAL A 163 -6.79 -2.28 6.93
N LEU A 164 -6.02 -1.72 7.86
CA LEU A 164 -4.72 -1.11 7.58
C LEU A 164 -3.63 -1.96 8.20
N ASP A 165 -2.80 -2.59 7.37
CA ASP A 165 -1.56 -3.20 7.82
C ASP A 165 -0.48 -2.12 7.86
N MET A 166 -0.20 -1.62 9.06
CA MET A 166 0.64 -0.44 9.26
C MET A 166 2.12 -0.71 8.95
N LYS A 167 2.54 -1.98 8.91
CA LYS A 167 3.89 -2.38 8.55
C LYS A 167 3.87 -3.69 7.77
N ALA A 168 3.43 -3.60 6.53
CA ALA A 168 3.48 -4.71 5.61
C ALA A 168 4.92 -5.00 5.20
N VAL A 169 5.32 -6.27 5.30
CA VAL A 169 6.58 -6.75 4.74
C VAL A 169 6.30 -7.14 3.28
N TYR A 170 5.97 -8.40 2.99
CA TYR A 170 5.63 -8.84 1.64
C TYR A 170 4.12 -8.95 1.38
N GLY A 171 3.30 -8.37 2.26
CA GLY A 171 1.83 -8.48 2.19
C GLY A 171 1.27 -9.84 2.60
N GLY A 172 2.04 -10.67 3.34
CA GLY A 172 1.58 -11.97 3.82
C GLY A 172 0.32 -11.91 4.67
N PHE A 173 0.19 -10.90 5.55
CA PHE A 173 -1.01 -10.68 6.36
C PHE A 173 -2.25 -10.42 5.49
N ALA A 174 -2.14 -9.54 4.50
CA ALA A 174 -3.23 -9.27 3.56
C ALA A 174 -3.61 -10.50 2.72
N ALA A 175 -2.62 -11.28 2.29
CA ALA A 175 -2.87 -12.52 1.56
C ALA A 175 -3.56 -13.59 2.43
N ALA A 176 -3.21 -13.67 3.72
CA ALA A 176 -3.83 -14.58 4.67
C ALA A 176 -5.32 -14.25 4.94
N LEU A 177 -5.71 -12.99 4.76
CA LEU A 177 -7.10 -12.52 4.87
C LEU A 177 -7.87 -12.59 3.55
N SER A 178 -7.30 -13.18 2.48
CA SER A 178 -7.94 -13.20 1.15
C SER A 178 -9.26 -13.98 1.09
N SER A 179 -9.46 -14.95 1.99
CA SER A 179 -10.75 -15.65 2.16
C SER A 179 -11.81 -14.82 2.86
N GLU A 180 -11.39 -13.78 3.59
CA GLU A 180 -12.28 -12.90 4.35
C GLU A 180 -12.84 -11.79 3.46
N LYS A 181 -14.06 -11.33 3.75
CA LYS A 181 -14.70 -10.21 3.05
C LYS A 181 -14.16 -8.86 3.54
N VAL A 182 -12.84 -8.71 3.52
CA VAL A 182 -12.12 -7.53 3.98
C VAL A 182 -11.19 -7.00 2.89
N TRP A 183 -10.96 -5.69 2.90
CA TRP A 183 -9.96 -5.03 2.08
C TRP A 183 -8.81 -4.57 2.97
N VAL A 184 -7.58 -4.88 2.57
CA VAL A 184 -6.37 -4.55 3.34
C VAL A 184 -5.53 -3.53 2.57
N MET A 185 -5.28 -2.38 3.18
CA MET A 185 -4.26 -1.43 2.74
C MET A 185 -2.93 -1.80 3.40
N ASN A 186 -1.92 -2.09 2.59
CA ASN A 186 -0.58 -2.45 3.07
C ASN A 186 0.31 -1.22 3.12
N VAL A 187 0.91 -0.92 4.27
CA VAL A 187 1.84 0.21 4.41
C VAL A 187 3.27 -0.30 4.51
N VAL A 188 4.13 0.10 3.58
CA VAL A 188 5.57 -0.17 3.61
C VAL A 188 6.28 1.07 4.16
N PRO A 189 6.90 1.00 5.35
CA PRO A 189 7.63 2.15 5.88
C PRO A 189 8.79 2.52 4.97
N VAL A 190 8.99 3.82 4.74
CA VAL A 190 10.01 4.32 3.78
C VAL A 190 11.45 4.09 4.25
N HIS A 191 11.63 3.63 5.48
CA HIS A 191 12.92 3.26 6.09
C HIS A 191 13.10 1.74 6.23
N ALA A 192 12.15 0.95 5.71
CA ALA A 192 12.27 -0.48 5.56
C ALA A 192 12.77 -0.83 4.15
N PRO A 193 13.20 -2.09 3.90
CA PRO A 193 13.45 -2.56 2.54
C PRO A 193 12.23 -2.33 1.64
N ASP A 194 12.48 -1.98 0.38
CA ASP A 194 11.42 -1.73 -0.58
C ASP A 194 10.72 -3.04 -1.00
N THR A 195 9.59 -3.32 -0.38
CA THR A 195 8.79 -4.53 -0.62
C THR A 195 7.46 -4.25 -1.30
N LEU A 196 7.10 -2.98 -1.50
CA LEU A 196 5.85 -2.61 -2.18
C LEU A 196 5.76 -3.16 -3.62
N PRO A 197 6.86 -3.21 -4.39
CA PRO A 197 6.95 -4.00 -5.62
C PRO A 197 6.33 -5.39 -5.53
N VAL A 198 6.73 -6.16 -4.51
CA VAL A 198 6.30 -7.53 -4.30
C VAL A 198 4.81 -7.58 -3.95
N ILE A 199 4.33 -6.63 -3.14
CA ILE A 199 2.92 -6.51 -2.78
C ILE A 199 2.05 -6.29 -4.04
N PHE A 200 2.51 -5.45 -4.98
CA PHE A 200 1.81 -5.21 -6.23
C PHE A 200 1.83 -6.43 -7.18
N GLU A 201 2.93 -7.18 -7.28
CA GLU A 201 2.96 -8.42 -8.09
C GLU A 201 1.91 -9.43 -7.61
N ARG A 202 1.75 -9.53 -6.28
CA ARG A 202 0.77 -10.42 -5.66
C ARG A 202 -0.67 -9.93 -5.80
N GLY A 203 -0.85 -8.73 -6.33
CA GLY A 203 -2.16 -8.16 -6.56
C GLY A 203 -2.81 -7.47 -5.38
N LEU A 204 -2.01 -7.11 -4.38
CA LEU A 204 -2.46 -6.44 -3.18
C LEU A 204 -2.29 -4.92 -3.33
N VAL A 205 -3.07 -4.15 -2.59
CA VAL A 205 -2.96 -2.68 -2.58
C VAL A 205 -2.05 -2.24 -1.45
N GLY A 206 -1.17 -1.28 -1.72
CA GLY A 206 -0.32 -0.71 -0.69
C GLY A 206 0.24 0.66 -1.04
N VAL A 207 0.85 1.28 -0.04
CA VAL A 207 1.45 2.62 -0.12
C VAL A 207 2.75 2.66 0.67
N TYR A 208 3.63 3.57 0.28
CA TYR A 208 4.74 3.99 1.14
C TYR A 208 4.26 5.01 2.16
N HIS A 209 4.85 5.00 3.35
CA HIS A 209 4.58 6.03 4.35
C HIS A 209 5.73 6.19 5.36
N ASP A 210 5.96 7.42 5.83
CA ASP A 210 6.74 7.69 7.04
C ASP A 210 5.79 7.94 8.22
N TRP A 211 5.75 7.01 9.17
CA TRP A 211 4.91 7.11 10.38
C TRP A 211 5.34 8.21 11.36
N CYS A 212 6.43 8.93 11.09
CA CYS A 212 6.73 10.17 11.78
C CYS A 212 5.94 11.38 11.19
N GLU A 213 5.17 11.17 10.13
CA GLU A 213 4.29 12.15 9.48
C GLU A 213 2.81 11.69 9.54
N PRO A 214 1.84 12.60 9.39
CA PRO A 214 0.43 12.21 9.33
C PRO A 214 0.10 11.36 8.09
N PHE A 215 -0.69 10.30 8.27
CA PHE A 215 -1.15 9.40 7.22
C PHE A 215 -2.35 9.99 6.46
N SER A 216 -2.24 10.12 5.13
CA SER A 216 -3.36 10.60 4.32
C SER A 216 -4.52 9.58 4.34
N THR A 217 -5.68 10.01 4.84
CA THR A 217 -6.86 9.15 5.09
C THR A 217 -8.02 9.39 4.12
N TYR A 218 -7.75 10.04 2.98
CA TYR A 218 -8.82 10.45 2.07
C TYR A 218 -9.49 9.26 1.36
N PRO A 219 -10.83 9.09 1.40
CA PRO A 219 -11.81 9.47 2.43
C PRO A 219 -12.22 8.27 3.31
N ARG A 220 -11.33 7.30 3.56
CA ARG A 220 -11.67 6.04 4.26
C ARG A 220 -11.07 5.95 5.66
N SER A 221 -11.94 5.77 6.66
CA SER A 221 -11.56 5.30 8.00
C SER A 221 -11.43 3.78 8.01
N TYR A 222 -10.51 3.26 8.80
CA TYR A 222 -10.30 1.81 8.94
C TYR A 222 -11.14 1.24 10.08
N ASP A 223 -11.54 -0.02 9.96
CA ASP A 223 -12.21 -0.79 11.02
C ASP A 223 -11.20 -1.55 11.89
N LEU A 224 -10.04 -1.90 11.33
CA LEU A 224 -8.98 -2.61 12.02
C LEU A 224 -7.60 -2.06 11.64
N LEU A 225 -6.76 -1.79 12.63
CA LEU A 225 -5.33 -1.51 12.47
C LEU A 225 -4.52 -2.73 12.88
N HIS A 226 -3.57 -3.13 12.05
CA HIS A 226 -2.61 -4.18 12.37
C HIS A 226 -1.21 -3.58 12.46
N ALA A 227 -0.57 -3.73 13.62
CA ALA A 227 0.77 -3.21 13.88
C ALA A 227 1.67 -4.35 14.39
N ASP A 228 2.42 -4.97 13.49
CA ASP A 228 3.43 -5.96 13.81
C ASP A 228 4.83 -5.32 13.89
N HIS A 229 5.40 -5.28 15.08
CA HIS A 229 6.75 -4.77 15.34
C HIS A 229 6.99 -3.37 14.75
N LEU A 230 5.96 -2.52 14.73
CA LEU A 230 6.00 -1.17 14.18
C LEU A 230 6.79 -0.23 15.10
N PHE A 231 6.45 -0.22 16.39
CA PHE A 231 6.98 0.73 17.37
C PHE A 231 8.46 0.49 17.67
N SER A 232 8.89 -0.77 17.77
CA SER A 232 10.28 -1.19 17.94
C SER A 232 11.16 -0.76 16.78
N ARG A 233 10.61 -0.72 15.57
CA ARG A 233 11.32 -0.21 14.39
C ARG A 233 11.42 1.31 14.37
N LEU A 234 10.45 2.00 14.96
CA LEU A 234 10.38 3.47 14.97
C LEU A 234 10.99 4.12 16.23
N LYS A 235 11.33 3.33 17.25
CA LYS A 235 11.83 3.76 18.57
C LYS A 235 12.95 4.80 18.51
N ASN A 236 13.84 4.71 17.52
CA ASN A 236 15.01 5.60 17.40
C ASN A 236 14.80 6.78 16.45
N ARG A 237 13.60 6.94 15.85
CA ARG A 237 13.35 7.97 14.83
C ARG A 237 12.24 8.93 15.19
N CYS A 238 11.07 8.41 15.50
CA CYS A 238 9.95 9.27 15.90
C CYS A 238 10.14 9.60 17.38
N LYS A 239 10.03 10.88 17.74
CA LYS A 239 10.39 11.37 19.09
C LYS A 239 9.65 10.61 20.19
N GLU A 240 8.38 10.23 19.98
CA GLU A 240 7.60 9.48 20.95
C GLU A 240 6.61 8.50 20.28
N PRO A 241 6.47 7.25 20.77
CA PRO A 241 5.42 6.30 20.35
C PRO A 241 4.00 6.88 20.45
N VAL A 242 3.80 7.87 21.33
CA VAL A 242 2.54 8.60 21.51
C VAL A 242 2.06 9.24 20.21
N ALA A 243 2.96 9.79 19.38
CA ALA A 243 2.56 10.44 18.13
C ALA A 243 1.90 9.45 17.16
N ILE A 244 2.44 8.22 17.09
CA ILE A 244 1.87 7.15 16.27
C ILE A 244 0.54 6.69 16.85
N LEU A 245 0.41 6.57 18.17
CA LEU A 245 -0.86 6.22 18.82
C LEU A 245 -1.96 7.27 18.60
N VAL A 246 -1.61 8.56 18.65
CA VAL A 246 -2.55 9.65 18.31
C VAL A 246 -2.98 9.55 16.85
N GLU A 247 -2.06 9.20 15.97
CA GLU A 247 -2.39 8.97 14.56
C GLU A 247 -3.28 7.73 14.36
N MET A 248 -2.99 6.63 15.08
CA MET A 248 -3.88 5.46 15.14
C MET A 248 -5.27 5.83 15.62
N ASP A 249 -5.39 6.70 16.63
CA ASP A 249 -6.67 7.22 17.07
C ASP A 249 -7.36 8.02 15.96
N ARG A 250 -6.66 8.92 15.28
CA ARG A 250 -7.25 9.73 14.21
C ARG A 250 -7.79 8.89 13.05
N ILE A 251 -7.10 7.81 12.66
CA ILE A 251 -7.44 6.99 11.48
C ILE A 251 -8.45 5.88 11.77
N LEU A 252 -8.51 5.39 13.01
CA LEU A 252 -9.41 4.31 13.42
C LEU A 252 -10.80 4.87 13.76
N ARG A 253 -11.84 4.28 13.17
CA ARG A 253 -13.22 4.66 13.47
C ARG A 253 -13.58 4.36 14.94
N PRO A 254 -14.55 5.07 15.54
CA PRO A 254 -15.12 4.66 16.82
C PRO A 254 -15.65 3.22 16.76
N GLY A 255 -15.33 2.40 17.76
CA GLY A 255 -15.66 0.98 17.80
C GLY A 255 -14.74 0.08 16.97
N GLY A 256 -13.76 0.66 16.26
CA GLY A 256 -12.75 -0.08 15.51
C GLY A 256 -11.75 -0.78 16.44
N TRP A 257 -10.95 -1.67 15.85
CA TRP A 257 -10.01 -2.52 16.55
C TRP A 257 -8.56 -2.20 16.18
N ALA A 258 -7.64 -2.45 17.09
CA ALA A 258 -6.23 -2.58 16.74
C ALA A 258 -5.65 -3.88 17.30
N ILE A 259 -4.84 -4.54 16.48
CA ILE A 259 -4.01 -5.68 16.86
C ILE A 259 -2.57 -5.18 16.90
N ILE A 260 -1.97 -5.18 18.08
CA ILE A 260 -0.60 -4.71 18.29
C ILE A 260 0.25 -5.88 18.75
N ARG A 261 1.24 -6.26 17.94
CA ARG A 261 2.25 -7.26 18.30
C ARG A 261 3.60 -6.56 18.47
N GLU A 262 4.18 -6.65 19.66
CA GLU A 262 5.42 -5.98 20.00
C GLU A 262 6.22 -6.71 21.09
N LYS A 263 7.46 -6.27 21.30
CA LYS A 263 8.25 -6.66 22.47
C LYS A 263 7.59 -6.16 23.75
N LEU A 264 7.66 -6.95 24.82
CA LEU A 264 7.01 -6.60 26.10
C LEU A 264 7.45 -5.24 26.65
N GLU A 265 8.74 -4.89 26.50
CA GLU A 265 9.32 -3.61 26.90
C GLU A 265 8.65 -2.38 26.25
N ILE A 266 8.02 -2.57 25.09
CA ILE A 266 7.31 -1.53 24.35
C ILE A 266 5.80 -1.65 24.58
N LEU A 267 5.29 -2.88 24.62
CA LEU A 267 3.86 -3.16 24.79
C LEU A 267 3.33 -2.63 26.13
N ASP A 268 4.10 -2.74 27.21
CA ASP A 268 3.70 -2.27 28.55
C ASP A 268 3.45 -0.75 28.61
N PRO A 269 4.38 0.13 28.18
CA PRO A 269 4.12 1.56 28.04
C PRO A 269 2.96 1.90 27.09
N LEU A 270 2.81 1.18 25.97
CA LEU A 270 1.71 1.42 25.03
C LEU A 270 0.34 1.14 25.66
N GLU A 271 0.22 0.08 26.47
CA GLU A 271 -1.01 -0.25 27.18
C GLU A 271 -1.45 0.89 28.12
N ALA A 272 -0.51 1.53 28.82
CA ALA A 272 -0.80 2.67 29.68
C ALA A 272 -1.35 3.89 28.91
N ILE A 273 -0.78 4.18 27.73
CA ILE A 273 -1.23 5.29 26.87
C ILE A 273 -2.60 4.98 26.26
N LEU A 274 -2.84 3.75 25.80
CA LEU A 274 -4.14 3.35 25.25
C LEU A 274 -5.26 3.46 26.29
N LYS A 275 -4.98 3.10 27.55
CA LYS A 275 -5.92 3.30 28.66
C LYS A 275 -6.21 4.78 28.93
N SER A 276 -5.21 5.66 28.85
CA SER A 276 -5.43 7.10 29.01
C SER A 276 -6.22 7.73 27.85
N LEU A 277 -6.15 7.14 26.66
CA LEU A 277 -7.03 7.45 25.52
C LEU A 277 -8.42 6.81 25.64
N HIS A 278 -8.73 6.16 26.75
CA HIS A 278 -9.99 5.43 26.98
C HIS A 278 -10.25 4.30 25.96
N TRP A 279 -9.21 3.68 25.40
CA TRP A 279 -9.38 2.46 24.62
C TRP A 279 -9.55 1.26 25.56
N GLU A 280 -10.38 0.31 25.13
CA GLU A 280 -10.64 -0.92 25.88
C GLU A 280 -9.62 -1.99 25.49
N ILE A 281 -8.86 -2.48 26.48
CA ILE A 281 -7.97 -3.63 26.29
C ILE A 281 -8.79 -4.90 26.42
N VAL A 282 -9.05 -5.58 25.30
CA VAL A 282 -9.93 -6.76 25.28
C VAL A 282 -9.15 -8.03 25.59
N MET A 283 -7.92 -8.13 25.07
CA MET A 283 -7.07 -9.28 25.30
C MET A 283 -5.61 -8.88 25.21
N THR A 284 -4.80 -9.47 26.09
CA THR A 284 -3.35 -9.39 26.05
C THR A 284 -2.79 -10.80 26.23
N PHE A 285 -1.99 -11.26 25.29
CA PHE A 285 -1.26 -12.51 25.40
C PHE A 285 0.24 -12.20 25.37
N ARG A 286 0.98 -12.74 26.35
CA ARG A 286 2.42 -12.50 26.51
C ARG A 286 3.13 -13.84 26.49
N LYS A 287 4.15 -13.98 25.64
CA LYS A 287 4.97 -15.19 25.56
C LYS A 287 6.43 -14.80 25.33
N ASP A 288 7.29 -15.34 26.17
CA ASP A 288 8.73 -15.06 26.15
C ASP A 288 9.01 -13.55 26.28
N LYS A 289 9.57 -12.91 25.23
CA LYS A 289 9.88 -11.46 25.19
C LYS A 289 8.92 -10.67 24.29
N GLU A 290 7.89 -11.31 23.75
CA GLU A 290 6.92 -10.70 22.86
C GLU A 290 5.50 -10.81 23.42
N GLY A 291 4.65 -9.90 22.99
CA GLY A 291 3.24 -9.91 23.33
C GLY A 291 2.38 -9.44 22.18
N ILE A 292 1.14 -9.86 22.22
CA ILE A 292 0.07 -9.40 21.33
C ILE A 292 -1.07 -8.86 22.18
N MET A 293 -1.64 -7.76 21.73
CA MET A 293 -2.77 -7.12 22.38
C MET A 293 -3.83 -6.78 21.34
N SER A 294 -5.07 -7.15 21.62
CA SER A 294 -6.24 -6.69 20.87
C SER A 294 -6.93 -5.60 21.68
N VAL A 295 -7.09 -4.44 21.08
CA VAL A 295 -7.70 -3.28 21.72
C VAL A 295 -8.84 -2.75 20.87
N LYS A 296 -9.86 -2.22 21.54
CA LYS A 296 -11.04 -1.64 20.90
C LYS A 296 -11.13 -0.16 21.22
N LYS A 297 -11.21 0.66 20.19
CA LYS A 297 -11.42 2.10 20.33
C LYS A 297 -12.84 2.38 20.82
N THR A 298 -12.97 3.15 21.90
CA THR A 298 -14.28 3.55 22.42
C THR A 298 -14.82 4.77 21.66
N THR A 299 -16.01 5.23 22.02
CA THR A 299 -16.63 6.44 21.45
C THR A 299 -16.16 7.73 22.12
N TRP A 300 -15.25 7.65 23.08
CA TRP A 300 -14.77 8.79 23.83
C TRP A 300 -13.96 9.74 22.94
N ARG A 301 -14.16 11.06 23.13
CA ARG A 301 -13.32 12.13 22.58
C ARG A 301 -13.05 13.12 23.71
N PRO A 302 -11.81 13.62 23.88
CA PRO A 302 -11.48 14.67 24.83
C PRO A 302 -12.30 15.94 24.64
#